data_AF-A0A9P9MQI5-F1
#
_entry.id   AF-A0A9P9MQI5-F1
#
_cell.length_a   1.000
_cell.length_b   1.000
_cell.length_c   1.000
_cell.angle_alpha   90.00
_cell.angle_beta   90.00
_cell.angle_gamma   90.00
#
_symmetry.space_group_name_H-M   'P 1'
#
loop_
_entity.id
_entity.type
_entity.pdbx_description
1 polymer ?
#
loop_
_entity_poly.entity_id
_entity_poly.type
_entity_poly.pdbx_seq_one_letter_code
_entity_poly.pdbx_strand_id
1 'polypeptide(L)'
;MAKFLDKLNQKIQSHTSGSSNNAPQIPFSTKPTTSLNPHETASLPDPKTFTTDENKKWKITKLGPIHSSSIHRLGWDKGRTSTLAGKTFWNFGDVVSLDGPMKNGFCMGAAWYANPDNLLEVDTKDCSNVAHWDFAKPHESDPKPCGETTHWGMDTSNIAEVEHGVGIGFVWEIWRNTTGKEIDRGLGIIRVTLGKDAPVAERVGPLVTGPDELQVGLMTIMNAEGYIYTYSNGGLTGIVVGRAKVAEAFEPSKYEFLRGDGSWVRGIPKSNDIGYGIQTIGEEQNKIHSNGQGSIMYNRYLKKYMLFTCMYGHATNFYMSETPYGPWTTEYRLLDNTPGYGINVHPAMSEDHRVLYVSSGTMQNVISMWKVEFGY
;
A
#
# COMPACT_ATOMS: atom_id res chain seq x y z
N MET A 1 -2.83 24.19 5.63
CA MET A 1 -1.51 23.66 5.23
C MET A 1 -0.31 24.53 5.58
N ALA A 2 -0.29 25.87 5.39
CA ALA A 2 0.91 26.69 5.66
C ALA A 2 1.49 26.51 7.08
N LYS A 3 0.66 26.53 8.13
CA LYS A 3 1.12 26.24 9.52
C LYS A 3 1.52 24.79 9.78
N PHE A 4 1.08 23.84 8.93
CA PHE A 4 1.46 22.43 9.02
C PHE A 4 2.76 22.17 8.27
N LEU A 5 2.89 22.71 7.05
CA LEU A 5 4.11 22.74 6.23
C LEU A 5 5.24 23.54 6.92
N ASP A 6 4.94 24.64 7.60
CA ASP A 6 5.93 25.43 8.37
C ASP A 6 6.39 24.69 9.62
N LYS A 7 5.47 24.01 10.35
CA LYS A 7 5.84 23.13 11.48
C LYS A 7 6.61 21.90 11.01
N LEU A 8 6.34 21.40 9.81
CA LEU A 8 7.07 20.31 9.17
C LEU A 8 8.48 20.75 8.77
N ASN A 9 8.61 21.91 8.12
CA ASN A 9 9.88 22.51 7.70
C ASN A 9 10.79 22.85 8.90
N GLN A 10 10.23 23.39 9.99
CA GLN A 10 11.00 23.72 11.20
C GLN A 10 11.53 22.48 11.95
N LYS A 11 10.79 21.35 11.94
CA LYS A 11 11.26 20.09 12.57
C LYS A 11 12.28 19.34 11.71
N ILE A 12 12.24 19.49 10.38
CA ILE A 12 13.16 18.81 9.46
C ILE A 12 14.55 19.49 9.46
N GLN A 13 14.62 20.82 9.65
CA GLN A 13 15.90 21.54 9.69
C GLN A 13 16.79 21.22 10.90
N SER A 14 16.23 20.71 12.01
CA SER A 14 17.02 20.42 13.23
C SER A 14 17.79 19.09 13.21
N HIS A 15 17.67 18.27 12.15
CA HIS A 15 18.27 16.92 12.10
C HIS A 15 19.14 16.64 10.87
N THR A 16 19.44 17.65 10.04
CA THR A 16 20.27 17.49 8.83
C THR A 16 21.75 17.75 9.08
N SER A 17 22.38 16.95 9.95
CA SER A 17 23.84 16.82 9.96
C SER A 17 24.22 15.34 9.82
N GLY A 18 24.30 14.88 8.57
CA GLY A 18 24.91 13.60 8.21
C GLY A 18 24.09 12.77 7.24
N SER A 19 24.16 13.08 5.94
CA SER A 19 23.86 12.09 4.89
C SER A 19 25.15 11.85 4.11
N SER A 20 25.76 10.69 4.32
CA SER A 20 26.83 10.18 3.47
C SER A 20 26.21 9.51 2.24
N ASN A 21 26.74 9.82 1.06
CA ASN A 21 26.32 9.34 -0.28
C ASN A 21 26.55 7.83 -0.54
N ASN A 22 26.56 6.99 0.49
CA ASN A 22 26.75 5.53 0.34
C ASN A 22 25.57 4.79 0.98
N ALA A 23 24.36 5.01 0.47
CA ALA A 23 23.25 4.11 0.81
C ALA A 23 23.62 2.69 0.33
N PRO A 24 23.47 1.65 1.15
CA PRO A 24 23.81 0.29 0.75
C PRO A 24 22.96 -0.13 -0.46
N GLN A 25 23.61 -0.65 -1.49
CA GLN A 25 22.91 -1.32 -2.60
C GLN A 25 22.41 -2.67 -2.12
N ILE A 26 21.10 -2.83 -2.06
CA ILE A 26 20.47 -4.09 -1.64
C ILE A 26 19.65 -4.59 -2.84
N PRO A 27 20.18 -5.51 -3.66
CA PRO A 27 19.46 -5.97 -4.84
C PRO A 27 18.22 -6.75 -4.46
N PHE A 28 17.30 -6.91 -5.42
CA PHE A 28 16.25 -7.92 -5.37
C PHE A 28 16.93 -9.28 -5.44
N SER A 29 17.47 -9.76 -4.30
CA SER A 29 18.25 -10.98 -4.29
C SER A 29 17.39 -12.15 -4.77
N THR A 30 17.89 -12.90 -5.75
CA THR A 30 17.30 -14.16 -6.23
C THR A 30 17.69 -15.35 -5.36
N LYS A 31 18.28 -15.12 -4.18
CA LYS A 31 18.42 -16.09 -3.09
C LYS A 31 18.40 -15.32 -1.77
N PRO A 32 17.40 -15.50 -0.90
CA PRO A 32 17.44 -14.88 0.41
C PRO A 32 18.63 -15.45 1.18
N THR A 33 19.61 -14.61 1.51
CA THR A 33 20.51 -14.92 2.62
C THR A 33 19.74 -14.62 3.89
N THR A 34 19.20 -15.68 4.48
CA THR A 34 18.84 -15.65 5.89
C THR A 34 20.01 -16.15 6.72
N SER A 35 20.24 -15.52 7.88
CA SER A 35 21.20 -16.04 8.86
C SER A 35 20.60 -17.17 9.72
N LEU A 36 19.34 -17.54 9.49
CA LEU A 36 18.61 -18.56 10.22
C LEU A 36 18.58 -19.86 9.40
N ASN A 37 18.31 -21.00 10.06
CA ASN A 37 18.23 -22.33 9.44
C ASN A 37 16.75 -22.79 9.34
N PRO A 38 16.00 -22.37 8.32
CA PRO A 38 14.58 -22.68 8.18
C PRO A 38 14.33 -24.13 7.74
N HIS A 39 13.20 -24.70 8.18
CA HIS A 39 12.64 -25.92 7.58
C HIS A 39 11.95 -25.61 6.24
N GLU A 40 11.68 -26.60 5.36
CA GLU A 40 11.17 -26.31 4.00
C GLU A 40 9.75 -25.70 3.97
N THR A 41 8.91 -26.00 4.97
CA THR A 41 7.62 -25.33 5.20
C THR A 41 7.40 -25.23 6.70
N ALA A 42 7.25 -24.02 7.23
CA ALA A 42 7.08 -23.80 8.66
C ALA A 42 5.68 -23.28 9.00
N SER A 43 5.17 -23.71 10.16
CA SER A 43 4.06 -23.05 10.85
C SER A 43 4.62 -22.06 11.86
N LEU A 44 4.03 -20.87 11.94
CA LEU A 44 4.34 -19.98 13.07
C LEU A 44 3.72 -20.54 14.37
N PRO A 45 4.37 -20.34 15.52
CA PRO A 45 3.78 -20.68 16.80
C PRO A 45 2.61 -19.75 17.15
N ASP A 46 2.01 -19.90 18.34
CA ASP A 46 1.06 -18.92 18.86
C ASP A 46 1.71 -17.52 18.97
N PRO A 47 0.94 -16.42 18.93
CA PRO A 47 1.53 -15.08 18.93
C PRO A 47 2.43 -14.74 20.12
N LYS A 48 2.12 -15.27 21.30
CA LYS A 48 2.94 -15.00 22.50
C LYS A 48 4.31 -15.64 22.35
N THR A 49 4.34 -16.90 21.92
CA THR A 49 5.60 -17.60 21.61
C THR A 49 6.35 -16.91 20.47
N PHE A 50 5.64 -16.49 19.40
CA PHE A 50 6.25 -15.75 18.29
C PHE A 50 6.98 -14.51 18.80
N THR A 51 6.35 -13.66 19.63
CA THR A 51 7.03 -12.49 20.21
C THR A 51 8.29 -12.86 20.99
N THR A 52 8.27 -13.93 21.79
CA THR A 52 9.44 -14.34 22.59
C THR A 52 10.58 -14.98 21.77
N ASP A 53 10.28 -15.38 20.54
CA ASP A 53 11.20 -15.98 19.58
C ASP A 53 11.95 -14.96 18.71
N GLU A 54 11.69 -13.66 18.91
CA GLU A 54 12.42 -12.59 18.25
C GLU A 54 13.94 -12.72 18.51
N ASN A 55 14.72 -12.56 17.43
CA ASN A 55 16.17 -12.77 17.36
C ASN A 55 16.64 -14.21 17.63
N LYS A 56 15.72 -15.19 17.74
CA LYS A 56 16.04 -16.62 17.89
C LYS A 56 15.54 -17.45 16.71
N LYS A 57 14.27 -17.28 16.34
CA LYS A 57 13.59 -18.02 15.24
C LYS A 57 13.03 -17.10 14.16
N TRP A 58 12.96 -15.81 14.43
CA TRP A 58 12.75 -14.80 13.41
C TRP A 58 13.50 -13.53 13.82
N LYS A 59 13.71 -12.62 12.89
CA LYS A 59 14.30 -11.30 13.19
C LYS A 59 13.77 -10.26 12.23
N ILE A 60 13.81 -9.01 12.67
CA ILE A 60 13.47 -7.85 11.85
C ILE A 60 14.62 -6.84 11.86
N THR A 61 14.98 -6.30 10.70
CA THR A 61 16.12 -5.40 10.55
C THR A 61 15.73 -4.20 9.70
N LYS A 62 15.93 -2.98 10.24
CA LYS A 62 15.73 -1.75 9.48
C LYS A 62 16.84 -1.60 8.44
N LEU A 63 16.46 -1.42 7.18
CA LEU A 63 17.41 -1.26 6.08
C LEU A 63 17.73 0.21 5.80
N GLY A 64 16.74 1.08 5.91
CA GLY A 64 16.89 2.50 5.62
C GLY A 64 15.66 3.09 4.93
N PRO A 65 15.67 4.40 4.63
CA PRO A 65 14.62 5.05 3.88
C PRO A 65 14.66 4.69 2.39
N ILE A 66 13.51 4.67 1.73
CA ILE A 66 13.48 4.70 0.27
C ILE A 66 13.90 6.09 -0.23
N HIS A 67 14.46 6.17 -1.43
CA HIS A 67 14.90 7.41 -2.06
C HIS A 67 14.68 7.38 -3.57
N SER A 68 14.69 8.56 -4.18
CA SER A 68 14.57 8.73 -5.63
C SER A 68 15.96 8.74 -6.26
N SER A 69 16.06 8.16 -7.45
CA SER A 69 17.29 8.19 -8.26
C SER A 69 17.62 9.58 -8.84
N SER A 70 16.66 10.52 -8.84
CA SER A 70 16.80 11.80 -9.56
C SER A 70 16.56 13.03 -8.68
N ILE A 71 15.67 12.95 -7.68
CA ILE A 71 15.33 14.07 -6.78
C ILE A 71 15.77 13.71 -5.37
N HIS A 72 16.76 14.45 -4.86
CA HIS A 72 17.44 14.13 -3.61
C HIS A 72 16.50 14.10 -2.38
N ARG A 73 15.50 14.98 -2.31
CA ARG A 73 14.63 15.11 -1.12
C ARG A 73 13.15 15.11 -1.50
N LEU A 74 12.61 13.90 -1.64
CA LEU A 74 11.17 13.66 -1.74
C LEU A 74 10.62 13.12 -0.42
N GLY A 75 9.42 13.58 -0.07
CA GLY A 75 8.54 12.97 0.91
C GLY A 75 7.57 12.04 0.21
N TRP A 76 7.25 10.93 0.85
CA TRP A 76 6.50 9.84 0.26
C TRP A 76 5.32 9.44 1.14
N ASP A 77 4.19 9.10 0.51
CA ASP A 77 3.04 8.50 1.16
C ASP A 77 2.67 7.16 0.50
N LYS A 78 2.16 6.23 1.31
CA LYS A 78 1.81 4.84 0.95
C LYS A 78 3.01 4.01 0.51
N GLY A 79 3.57 4.26 -0.67
CA GLY A 79 4.72 3.51 -1.19
C GLY A 79 4.47 2.02 -1.28
N ARG A 80 3.48 1.62 -2.07
CA ARG A 80 3.16 0.21 -2.38
C ARG A 80 3.96 -0.25 -3.59
N THR A 81 4.09 -1.55 -3.74
CA THR A 81 4.65 -2.13 -4.97
C THR A 81 3.63 -3.02 -5.67
N SER A 82 3.73 -3.03 -6.98
CA SER A 82 2.93 -3.87 -7.88
C SER A 82 3.84 -4.54 -8.89
N THR A 83 3.39 -5.64 -9.47
CA THR A 83 4.14 -6.38 -10.49
C THR A 83 3.22 -6.76 -11.63
N LEU A 84 3.62 -6.43 -12.85
CA LEU A 84 2.97 -6.87 -14.10
C LEU A 84 4.05 -7.48 -15.00
N ALA A 85 3.79 -8.64 -15.58
CA ALA A 85 4.71 -9.37 -16.45
C ALA A 85 6.13 -9.52 -15.85
N GLY A 86 6.22 -9.72 -14.53
CA GLY A 86 7.50 -9.81 -13.81
C GLY A 86 8.24 -8.48 -13.59
N LYS A 87 7.72 -7.35 -14.07
CA LYS A 87 8.29 -6.02 -13.85
C LYS A 87 7.62 -5.33 -12.66
N THR A 88 8.41 -4.96 -11.67
CA THR A 88 7.95 -4.31 -10.43
C THR A 88 8.00 -2.79 -10.52
N PHE A 89 6.98 -2.13 -9.99
CA PHE A 89 6.90 -0.68 -9.88
C PHE A 89 6.28 -0.27 -8.55
N TRP A 90 6.58 0.95 -8.13
CA TRP A 90 6.03 1.61 -6.97
C TRP A 90 4.75 2.40 -7.32
N ASN A 91 3.82 2.44 -6.37
CA ASN A 91 2.61 3.28 -6.39
C ASN A 91 2.54 4.08 -5.09
N PHE A 92 2.44 5.40 -5.22
CA PHE A 92 2.45 6.32 -4.08
C PHE A 92 1.11 7.04 -3.94
N GLY A 93 0.83 7.52 -2.73
CA GLY A 93 -0.18 8.55 -2.50
C GLY A 93 0.42 9.91 -2.84
N ASP A 94 0.48 10.80 -1.85
CA ASP A 94 1.18 12.07 -1.96
C ASP A 94 2.70 11.88 -2.12
N VAL A 95 3.28 12.59 -3.10
CA VAL A 95 4.72 12.74 -3.31
C VAL A 95 5.06 14.21 -3.39
N VAL A 96 6.00 14.66 -2.56
CA VAL A 96 6.29 16.08 -2.38
C VAL A 96 7.77 16.37 -2.31
N SER A 97 8.21 17.43 -2.99
CA SER A 97 9.55 17.99 -2.81
C SER A 97 9.70 18.59 -1.41
N LEU A 98 10.68 18.11 -0.66
CA LEU A 98 11.05 18.64 0.67
C LEU A 98 12.11 19.74 0.61
N ASP A 99 12.57 20.09 -0.60
CA ASP A 99 13.44 21.23 -0.85
C ASP A 99 12.63 22.51 -1.10
N GLY A 100 12.95 23.56 -0.34
CA GLY A 100 12.24 24.85 -0.40
C GLY A 100 10.72 24.71 -0.20
N PRO A 101 9.92 25.72 -0.60
CA PRO A 101 8.47 25.56 -0.65
C PRO A 101 8.08 24.70 -1.87
N MET A 102 8.33 23.38 -1.79
CA MET A 102 8.02 22.41 -2.85
C MET A 102 8.68 22.73 -4.20
N LYS A 103 9.98 23.06 -4.19
CA LYS A 103 10.74 23.48 -5.40
C LYS A 103 10.55 22.54 -6.59
N ASN A 104 10.51 21.23 -6.34
CA ASN A 104 10.34 20.20 -7.35
C ASN A 104 8.91 19.62 -7.38
N GLY A 105 7.92 20.37 -6.88
CA GLY A 105 6.50 20.08 -7.05
C GLY A 105 5.86 19.15 -6.01
N PHE A 106 4.59 18.83 -6.29
CA PHE A 106 3.72 17.97 -5.52
C PHE A 106 2.84 17.16 -6.50
N CYS A 107 2.64 15.88 -6.22
CA CYS A 107 1.78 14.98 -7.00
C CYS A 107 1.02 14.05 -6.07
N MET A 108 -0.17 13.60 -6.49
CA MET A 108 -0.95 12.60 -5.77
C MET A 108 -1.18 11.40 -6.68
N GLY A 109 -0.77 10.21 -6.24
CA GLY A 109 -0.98 8.98 -6.99
C GLY A 109 0.19 8.57 -7.90
N ALA A 110 1.41 9.08 -7.73
CA ALA A 110 2.50 8.84 -8.69
C ALA A 110 2.97 7.37 -8.73
N ALA A 111 3.52 6.95 -9.87
CA ALA A 111 4.07 5.61 -10.04
C ALA A 111 5.34 5.59 -10.89
N TRP A 112 6.32 4.77 -10.48
CA TRP A 112 7.62 4.61 -11.14
C TRP A 112 8.11 3.18 -11.05
N TYR A 113 8.96 2.77 -11.98
CA TYR A 113 9.60 1.46 -11.87
C TYR A 113 10.48 1.37 -10.62
N ALA A 114 10.58 0.17 -10.05
CA ALA A 114 11.54 -0.11 -9.00
C ALA A 114 12.92 -0.38 -9.63
N ASN A 115 13.99 -0.01 -8.93
CA ASN A 115 15.33 -0.44 -9.32
C ASN A 115 15.56 -1.90 -8.87
N PRO A 116 15.75 -2.87 -9.79
CA PRO A 116 15.99 -4.26 -9.41
C PRO A 116 17.30 -4.48 -8.65
N ASP A 117 18.28 -3.60 -8.82
CA ASP A 117 19.60 -3.68 -8.19
C ASP A 117 19.64 -2.99 -6.83
N ASN A 118 18.60 -2.23 -6.47
CA ASN A 118 18.51 -1.57 -5.17
C ASN A 118 17.06 -1.37 -4.72
N LEU A 119 16.59 -2.19 -3.77
CA LEU A 119 15.23 -2.11 -3.22
C LEU A 119 14.91 -0.82 -2.47
N LEU A 120 15.92 -0.04 -2.07
CA LEU A 120 15.72 1.26 -1.46
C LEU A 120 15.54 2.38 -2.49
N GLU A 121 15.81 2.13 -3.78
CA GLU A 121 15.75 3.15 -4.82
C GLU A 121 14.48 3.02 -5.68
N VAL A 122 13.79 4.15 -5.84
CA VAL A 122 12.71 4.36 -6.79
C VAL A 122 13.32 4.96 -8.05
N ASP A 123 13.16 4.29 -9.19
CA ASP A 123 13.69 4.78 -10.47
C ASP A 123 12.79 5.88 -11.04
N THR A 124 13.05 7.11 -10.62
CA THR A 124 12.29 8.29 -11.01
C THR A 124 12.66 8.83 -12.39
N LYS A 125 13.46 8.12 -13.20
CA LYS A 125 13.71 8.41 -14.63
C LYS A 125 14.02 9.88 -14.96
N ASP A 126 15.10 10.42 -14.39
CA ASP A 126 15.54 11.80 -14.59
C ASP A 126 14.47 12.87 -14.26
N CYS A 127 13.45 12.50 -13.49
CA CYS A 127 12.41 13.43 -13.06
C CYS A 127 13.05 14.61 -12.33
N SER A 128 12.73 15.81 -12.79
CA SER A 128 13.15 17.07 -12.17
C SER A 128 12.02 17.78 -11.43
N ASN A 129 10.76 17.38 -11.65
CA ASN A 129 9.59 17.93 -11.00
C ASN A 129 8.45 16.89 -10.96
N VAL A 130 7.95 16.57 -9.77
CA VAL A 130 6.91 15.55 -9.59
C VAL A 130 5.52 16.04 -9.99
N ALA A 131 5.28 17.35 -10.12
CA ALA A 131 3.93 17.91 -10.35
C ALA A 131 3.24 17.50 -11.67
N HIS A 132 3.92 16.75 -12.53
CA HIS A 132 3.38 16.24 -13.79
C HIS A 132 3.36 14.72 -13.86
N TRP A 133 3.60 14.05 -12.73
CA TRP A 133 3.70 12.59 -12.63
C TRP A 133 2.42 11.92 -12.11
N ASP A 134 1.27 12.53 -12.36
CA ASP A 134 -0.03 11.92 -12.07
C ASP A 134 -0.16 10.62 -12.86
N PHE A 135 -0.10 9.48 -12.15
CA PHE A 135 -0.18 8.16 -12.76
C PHE A 135 -1.54 7.95 -13.42
N ALA A 136 -2.60 8.20 -12.66
CA ALA A 136 -3.98 8.18 -13.13
C ALA A 136 -4.48 9.61 -13.33
N LYS A 137 -5.21 9.82 -14.43
CA LYS A 137 -5.83 11.10 -14.79
C LYS A 137 -7.34 11.02 -14.61
N PRO A 138 -8.05 12.15 -14.41
CA PRO A 138 -9.50 12.17 -14.41
C PRO A 138 -10.04 11.70 -15.77
N HIS A 139 -11.23 11.10 -15.78
CA HIS A 139 -11.93 10.81 -17.03
C HIS A 139 -12.45 12.12 -17.64
N GLU A 140 -12.57 12.18 -18.96
CA GLU A 140 -12.98 13.41 -19.66
C GLU A 140 -14.38 13.92 -19.27
N SER A 141 -15.25 13.01 -18.81
CA SER A 141 -16.59 13.32 -18.33
C SER A 141 -16.66 13.67 -16.85
N ASP A 142 -15.57 13.50 -16.10
CA ASP A 142 -15.57 13.82 -14.67
C ASP A 142 -15.66 15.35 -14.48
N PRO A 143 -16.47 15.85 -13.54
CA PRO A 143 -16.68 17.28 -13.42
C PRO A 143 -15.41 17.98 -12.94
N LYS A 144 -15.01 19.06 -13.61
CA LYS A 144 -13.77 19.78 -13.26
C LYS A 144 -13.84 20.42 -11.86
N PRO A 145 -12.72 20.45 -11.11
CA PRO A 145 -12.61 21.20 -9.87
C PRO A 145 -13.07 22.66 -10.06
N CYS A 146 -13.86 23.15 -9.11
CA CYS A 146 -14.42 24.48 -9.15
C CYS A 146 -14.40 25.18 -7.78
N GLY A 147 -14.64 26.49 -7.78
CA GLY A 147 -14.65 27.29 -6.56
C GLY A 147 -13.26 27.38 -5.92
N GLU A 148 -13.18 27.08 -4.62
CA GLU A 148 -11.91 27.13 -3.86
C GLU A 148 -11.02 25.90 -4.09
N THR A 149 -11.53 24.83 -4.68
CA THR A 149 -10.77 23.62 -5.03
C THR A 149 -10.49 23.64 -6.53
N THR A 150 -9.23 23.85 -6.89
CA THR A 150 -8.82 24.11 -8.29
C THR A 150 -7.95 23.01 -8.88
N HIS A 151 -7.65 21.95 -8.12
CA HIS A 151 -6.79 20.85 -8.54
C HIS A 151 -7.51 19.51 -8.38
N TRP A 152 -7.16 18.57 -9.24
CA TRP A 152 -7.47 17.16 -9.08
C TRP A 152 -6.48 16.50 -8.12
N GLY A 153 -6.91 15.44 -7.46
CA GLY A 153 -6.08 14.50 -6.73
C GLY A 153 -6.61 13.10 -6.95
N MET A 154 -5.71 12.15 -7.19
CA MET A 154 -6.04 10.76 -7.43
C MET A 154 -5.33 9.90 -6.39
N ASP A 155 -6.07 9.49 -5.36
CA ASP A 155 -5.54 8.50 -4.45
C ASP A 155 -5.59 7.12 -5.11
N THR A 156 -4.48 6.38 -5.11
CA THR A 156 -4.39 5.11 -5.85
C THR A 156 -4.15 3.92 -4.92
N SER A 157 -4.67 2.76 -5.32
CA SER A 157 -4.30 1.47 -4.74
C SER A 157 -2.96 0.95 -5.29
N ASN A 158 -2.50 -0.21 -4.82
CA ASN A 158 -1.60 -1.03 -5.65
C ASN A 158 -2.36 -1.58 -6.86
N ILE A 159 -1.64 -2.24 -7.77
CA ILE A 159 -2.16 -2.83 -9.01
C ILE A 159 -2.11 -4.35 -8.89
N ALA A 160 -3.19 -5.03 -9.29
CA ALA A 160 -3.24 -6.48 -9.41
C ALA A 160 -3.23 -6.89 -10.87
N GLU A 161 -2.34 -7.80 -11.26
CA GLU A 161 -2.31 -8.36 -12.62
C GLU A 161 -3.57 -9.19 -12.89
N VAL A 162 -4.28 -8.93 -13.99
CA VAL A 162 -5.47 -9.68 -14.42
C VAL A 162 -5.18 -10.59 -15.62
N GLU A 163 -4.22 -10.17 -16.44
CA GLU A 163 -3.64 -10.94 -17.54
C GLU A 163 -2.19 -10.46 -17.71
N HIS A 164 -1.35 -11.25 -18.39
CA HIS A 164 0.07 -10.95 -18.50
C HIS A 164 0.32 -9.53 -19.06
N GLY A 165 0.93 -8.66 -18.25
CA GLY A 165 1.27 -7.28 -18.60
C GLY A 165 0.13 -6.27 -18.43
N VAL A 166 -1.05 -6.70 -17.99
CA VAL A 166 -2.21 -5.81 -17.76
C VAL A 166 -2.72 -5.98 -16.34
N GLY A 167 -2.82 -4.86 -15.65
CA GLY A 167 -3.34 -4.78 -14.29
C GLY A 167 -4.63 -4.00 -14.18
N ILE A 168 -5.32 -4.24 -13.07
CA ILE A 168 -6.40 -3.40 -12.56
C ILE A 168 -5.92 -2.64 -11.34
N GLY A 169 -6.36 -1.39 -11.20
CA GLY A 169 -6.26 -0.61 -9.98
C GLY A 169 -7.52 0.19 -9.73
N PHE A 170 -7.62 0.77 -8.54
CA PHE A 170 -8.68 1.68 -8.15
C PHE A 170 -8.10 3.03 -7.82
N VAL A 171 -8.87 4.07 -8.12
CA VAL A 171 -8.55 5.44 -7.75
C VAL A 171 -9.71 6.09 -7.03
N TRP A 172 -9.40 6.92 -6.05
CA TRP A 172 -10.36 7.79 -5.39
C TRP A 172 -10.07 9.23 -5.75
N GLU A 173 -11.04 9.85 -6.40
CA GLU A 173 -10.91 11.20 -6.91
C GLU A 173 -11.26 12.21 -5.82
N ILE A 174 -10.39 13.20 -5.65
CA ILE A 174 -10.52 14.27 -4.68
C ILE A 174 -10.30 15.61 -5.39
N TRP A 175 -11.18 16.58 -5.19
CA TRP A 175 -10.89 17.97 -5.54
C TRP A 175 -10.18 18.66 -4.40
N ARG A 176 -9.09 19.36 -4.71
CA ARG A 176 -8.24 19.97 -3.68
C ARG A 176 -7.74 21.36 -4.02
N ASN A 177 -7.13 22.00 -3.03
CA ASN A 177 -6.38 23.23 -3.21
C ASN A 177 -5.06 23.23 -2.41
N THR A 178 -4.30 24.30 -2.58
CA THR A 178 -3.00 24.49 -1.92
C THR A 178 -3.12 24.81 -0.42
N THR A 179 -4.34 25.02 0.11
CA THR A 179 -4.59 25.32 1.52
C THR A 179 -4.89 24.08 2.36
N GLY A 180 -5.13 22.93 1.71
CA GLY A 180 -5.49 21.64 2.32
C GLY A 180 -6.99 21.37 2.38
N LYS A 181 -7.80 22.11 1.60
CA LYS A 181 -9.22 21.77 1.42
C LYS A 181 -9.31 20.59 0.45
N GLU A 182 -10.10 19.58 0.82
CA GLU A 182 -10.33 18.37 0.04
C GLU A 182 -11.83 18.10 -0.05
N ILE A 183 -12.30 17.65 -1.21
CA ILE A 183 -13.68 17.24 -1.47
C ILE A 183 -13.64 15.92 -2.21
N ASP A 184 -14.07 14.85 -1.55
CA ASP A 184 -14.22 13.54 -2.16
C ASP A 184 -15.25 13.57 -3.30
N ARG A 185 -14.94 12.87 -4.39
CA ARG A 185 -15.80 12.78 -5.57
C ARG A 185 -16.29 11.38 -5.83
N GLY A 186 -15.45 10.38 -5.61
CA GLY A 186 -15.85 8.99 -5.73
C GLY A 186 -14.76 8.07 -6.29
N LEU A 187 -15.16 6.83 -6.54
CA LEU A 187 -14.29 5.78 -7.03
C LEU A 187 -14.23 5.78 -8.54
N GLY A 188 -13.08 5.43 -9.10
CA GLY A 188 -13.04 4.82 -10.42
C GLY A 188 -12.01 3.72 -10.56
N ILE A 189 -12.01 3.13 -11.75
CA ILE A 189 -11.20 1.96 -12.09
C ILE A 189 -10.20 2.35 -13.17
N ILE A 190 -8.95 1.91 -12.98
CA ILE A 190 -7.88 2.08 -13.95
C ILE A 190 -7.42 0.74 -14.50
N ARG A 191 -7.15 0.71 -15.80
CA ARG A 191 -6.37 -0.33 -16.47
C ARG A 191 -4.93 0.13 -16.53
N VAL A 192 -4.01 -0.74 -16.13
CA VAL A 192 -2.58 -0.43 -16.09
C VAL A 192 -1.80 -1.32 -17.03
N THR A 193 -0.88 -0.73 -17.79
CA THR A 193 0.06 -1.44 -18.66
C THR A 193 1.49 -0.96 -18.40
N LEU A 194 2.47 -1.67 -18.98
CA LEU A 194 3.88 -1.30 -18.88
C LEU A 194 4.27 -0.34 -20.01
N GLY A 195 4.50 0.92 -19.68
CA GLY A 195 5.15 1.87 -20.59
C GLY A 195 6.67 1.70 -20.63
N LYS A 196 7.33 2.40 -21.56
CA LYS A 196 8.79 2.37 -21.69
C LYS A 196 9.48 2.84 -20.40
N ASP A 197 9.06 4.00 -19.90
CA ASP A 197 9.75 4.71 -18.81
C ASP A 197 9.03 4.58 -17.46
N ALA A 198 7.71 4.40 -17.46
CA ALA A 198 6.89 4.21 -16.26
C ALA A 198 5.66 3.34 -16.58
N PRO A 199 4.97 2.76 -15.57
CA PRO A 199 3.66 2.18 -15.79
C PRO A 199 2.67 3.25 -16.28
N VAL A 200 1.71 2.85 -17.12
CA VAL A 200 0.70 3.73 -17.71
C VAL A 200 -0.66 3.31 -17.19
N ALA A 201 -1.41 4.24 -16.58
CA ALA A 201 -2.79 4.01 -16.16
C ALA A 201 -3.78 4.75 -17.05
N GLU A 202 -4.85 4.05 -17.43
CA GLU A 202 -5.96 4.59 -18.20
C GLU A 202 -7.25 4.38 -17.43
N ARG A 203 -8.10 5.41 -17.37
CA ARG A 203 -9.45 5.30 -16.80
C ARG A 203 -10.30 4.38 -17.69
N VAL A 204 -10.95 3.40 -17.08
CA VAL A 204 -11.88 2.48 -17.78
C VAL A 204 -13.24 3.14 -18.07
N GLY A 205 -13.51 4.28 -17.42
CA GLY A 205 -14.71 5.07 -17.60
C GLY A 205 -14.84 6.20 -16.55
N PRO A 206 -16.03 6.82 -16.44
CA PRO A 206 -16.33 7.81 -15.40
C PRO A 206 -16.25 7.22 -14.00
N LEU A 207 -16.40 8.06 -12.98
CA LEU A 207 -16.59 7.58 -11.61
C LEU A 207 -17.73 6.54 -11.55
N VAL A 208 -17.44 5.42 -10.87
CA VAL A 208 -18.36 4.28 -10.73
C VAL A 208 -19.18 4.36 -9.44
N THR A 209 -18.77 5.21 -8.52
CA THR A 209 -19.49 5.57 -7.30
C THR A 209 -19.33 7.05 -6.95
N GLY A 210 -20.15 7.53 -6.02
CA GLY A 210 -20.01 8.87 -5.42
C GLY A 210 -19.25 8.87 -4.09
N PRO A 211 -19.17 10.03 -3.41
CA PRO A 211 -18.37 10.22 -2.20
C PRO A 211 -18.88 9.48 -0.96
N ASP A 212 -20.17 9.12 -0.94
CA ASP A 212 -20.78 8.40 0.19
C ASP A 212 -20.55 6.88 0.13
N GLU A 213 -19.93 6.36 -0.94
CA GLU A 213 -19.64 4.95 -1.11
C GLU A 213 -18.27 4.57 -0.53
N LEU A 214 -18.06 3.27 -0.34
CA LEU A 214 -16.78 2.72 0.08
C LEU A 214 -15.65 3.07 -0.91
N GLN A 215 -14.50 3.47 -0.38
CA GLN A 215 -13.27 3.69 -1.16
C GLN A 215 -12.62 2.34 -1.51
N VAL A 216 -13.21 1.64 -2.48
CA VAL A 216 -12.87 0.25 -2.81
C VAL A 216 -11.39 0.09 -3.14
N GLY A 217 -10.74 -0.86 -2.47
CA GLY A 217 -9.38 -1.32 -2.82
C GLY A 217 -8.25 -0.36 -2.47
N LEU A 218 -8.55 0.81 -1.89
CA LEU A 218 -7.52 1.80 -1.54
C LEU A 218 -6.54 1.33 -0.45
N MET A 219 -6.91 0.33 0.35
CA MET A 219 -5.97 -0.31 1.26
C MET A 219 -5.00 -1.16 0.43
N THR A 220 -5.54 -2.18 -0.22
CA THR A 220 -4.78 -3.08 -1.10
C THR A 220 -5.71 -3.90 -1.99
N ILE A 221 -5.20 -4.39 -3.11
CA ILE A 221 -5.86 -5.35 -3.99
C ILE A 221 -4.95 -6.54 -4.30
N MET A 222 -5.53 -7.71 -4.51
CA MET A 222 -4.78 -8.95 -4.76
C MET A 222 -5.51 -9.83 -5.77
N ASN A 223 -4.79 -10.38 -6.74
CA ASN A 223 -5.27 -11.50 -7.53
C ASN A 223 -5.00 -12.80 -6.76
N ALA A 224 -6.07 -13.52 -6.42
CA ALA A 224 -5.98 -14.81 -5.77
C ALA A 224 -7.20 -15.67 -6.15
N GLU A 225 -7.00 -16.98 -6.30
CA GLU A 225 -8.08 -17.96 -6.44
C GLU A 225 -9.06 -17.67 -7.60
N GLY A 226 -8.61 -16.98 -8.66
CA GLY A 226 -9.45 -16.59 -9.80
C GLY A 226 -10.28 -15.32 -9.59
N TYR A 227 -10.02 -14.58 -8.50
CA TYR A 227 -10.68 -13.32 -8.16
C TYR A 227 -9.66 -12.19 -7.99
N ILE A 228 -10.13 -10.96 -8.22
CA ILE A 228 -9.50 -9.75 -7.71
C ILE A 228 -10.20 -9.43 -6.39
N TYR A 229 -9.50 -9.65 -5.28
CA TYR A 229 -9.92 -9.23 -3.95
C TYR A 229 -9.52 -7.78 -3.71
N THR A 230 -10.44 -7.01 -3.14
CA THR A 230 -10.26 -5.60 -2.78
C THR A 230 -10.44 -5.43 -1.29
N TYR A 231 -9.50 -4.74 -0.65
CA TYR A 231 -9.56 -4.43 0.78
C TYR A 231 -9.65 -2.93 0.96
N SER A 232 -10.57 -2.53 1.84
CA SER A 232 -10.91 -1.12 2.07
C SER A 232 -11.11 -0.89 3.56
N ASN A 233 -10.82 0.31 4.04
CA ASN A 233 -11.07 0.64 5.44
C ASN A 233 -12.57 0.89 5.65
N GLY A 234 -13.10 0.43 6.78
CA GLY A 234 -14.51 0.60 7.16
C GLY A 234 -15.20 -0.72 7.55
N GLY A 235 -16.52 -0.67 7.69
CA GLY A 235 -17.33 -1.85 8.00
C GLY A 235 -17.20 -2.34 9.45
N LEU A 236 -17.76 -3.52 9.71
CA LEU A 236 -17.87 -4.17 11.01
C LEU A 236 -16.51 -4.27 11.71
N THR A 237 -15.52 -4.79 10.99
CA THR A 237 -14.21 -5.11 11.55
C THR A 237 -13.19 -3.99 11.38
N GLY A 238 -13.54 -2.86 10.75
CA GLY A 238 -12.58 -1.82 10.32
C GLY A 238 -11.93 -2.10 8.96
N ILE A 239 -12.10 -3.30 8.40
CA ILE A 239 -11.67 -3.67 7.04
C ILE A 239 -12.80 -4.40 6.31
N VAL A 240 -13.22 -3.87 5.17
CA VAL A 240 -14.15 -4.51 4.24
C VAL A 240 -13.38 -5.24 3.14
N VAL A 241 -13.78 -6.48 2.86
CA VAL A 241 -13.29 -7.25 1.72
C VAL A 241 -14.38 -7.40 0.66
N GLY A 242 -14.01 -7.10 -0.58
CA GLY A 242 -14.82 -7.31 -1.78
C GLY A 242 -14.06 -8.19 -2.78
N ARG A 243 -14.77 -8.73 -3.77
CA ARG A 243 -14.14 -9.45 -4.88
C ARG A 243 -14.97 -9.40 -6.15
N ALA A 244 -14.30 -9.53 -7.28
CA ALA A 244 -14.90 -9.87 -8.57
C ALA A 244 -14.04 -10.95 -9.25
N LYS A 245 -14.62 -11.76 -10.12
CA LYS A 245 -13.83 -12.72 -10.92
C LYS A 245 -12.82 -11.94 -11.77
N VAL A 246 -11.64 -12.50 -11.99
CA VAL A 246 -10.59 -11.84 -12.79
C VAL A 246 -11.09 -11.40 -14.17
N ALA A 247 -11.87 -12.24 -14.86
CA ALA A 247 -12.45 -11.91 -16.16
C ALA A 247 -13.49 -10.77 -16.13
N GLU A 248 -14.02 -10.44 -14.96
CA GLU A 248 -15.05 -9.43 -14.72
C GLU A 248 -14.50 -8.24 -13.91
N ALA A 249 -13.19 -8.17 -13.67
CA ALA A 249 -12.59 -7.23 -12.74
C ALA A 249 -12.85 -5.75 -13.10
N PHE A 250 -13.03 -5.45 -14.39
CA PHE A 250 -13.30 -4.09 -14.86
C PHE A 250 -14.80 -3.71 -14.82
N GLU A 251 -15.68 -4.59 -14.33
CA GLU A 251 -17.12 -4.35 -14.24
C GLU A 251 -17.55 -4.09 -12.78
N PRO A 252 -17.77 -2.83 -12.36
CA PRO A 252 -18.09 -2.50 -10.97
C PRO A 252 -19.31 -3.24 -10.41
N SER A 253 -20.31 -3.48 -11.27
CA SER A 253 -21.54 -4.19 -10.90
C SER A 253 -21.33 -5.67 -10.53
N LYS A 254 -20.17 -6.24 -10.86
CA LYS A 254 -19.82 -7.64 -10.59
C LYS A 254 -19.16 -7.84 -9.24
N TYR A 255 -18.73 -6.76 -8.58
CA TYR A 255 -18.16 -6.85 -7.25
C TYR A 255 -19.21 -7.27 -6.23
N GLU A 256 -18.83 -8.25 -5.42
CA GLU A 256 -19.54 -8.69 -4.23
C GLU A 256 -18.69 -8.45 -2.99
N PHE A 257 -19.33 -8.16 -1.86
CA PHE A 257 -18.68 -7.81 -0.61
C PHE A 257 -19.14 -8.73 0.51
N LEU A 258 -18.20 -9.08 1.39
CA LEU A 258 -18.44 -10.04 2.47
C LEU A 258 -19.18 -9.38 3.63
N ARG A 259 -20.32 -9.95 4.00
CA ARG A 259 -21.11 -9.57 5.17
C ARG A 259 -20.57 -10.24 6.43
N GLY A 260 -20.88 -9.67 7.58
CA GLY A 260 -20.52 -10.23 8.88
C GLY A 260 -21.06 -11.64 9.13
N ASP A 261 -22.18 -12.02 8.50
CA ASP A 261 -22.77 -13.36 8.55
C ASP A 261 -22.07 -14.38 7.61
N GLY A 262 -21.05 -13.96 6.87
CA GLY A 262 -20.29 -14.81 5.95
C GLY A 262 -20.87 -14.87 4.52
N SER A 263 -21.97 -14.20 4.24
CA SER A 263 -22.56 -14.13 2.88
C SER A 263 -21.87 -13.09 2.00
N TRP A 264 -21.84 -13.35 0.69
CA TRP A 264 -21.36 -12.38 -0.31
C TRP A 264 -22.55 -11.67 -0.95
N VAL A 265 -22.53 -10.33 -0.95
CA VAL A 265 -23.61 -9.50 -1.49
C VAL A 265 -23.07 -8.61 -2.60
N ARG A 266 -23.75 -8.62 -3.76
CA ARG A 266 -23.37 -7.83 -4.93
C ARG A 266 -23.66 -6.34 -4.73
N GLY A 267 -22.74 -5.50 -5.22
CA GLY A 267 -22.85 -4.04 -5.19
C GLY A 267 -21.89 -3.42 -4.18
N ILE A 268 -21.36 -2.25 -4.51
CA ILE A 268 -20.45 -1.50 -3.64
C ILE A 268 -21.27 -0.91 -2.48
N PRO A 269 -20.90 -1.19 -1.21
CA PRO A 269 -21.63 -0.67 -0.06
C PRO A 269 -21.30 0.79 0.23
N LYS A 270 -22.17 1.44 1.01
CA LYS A 270 -21.91 2.75 1.59
C LYS A 270 -20.72 2.69 2.54
N SER A 271 -19.96 3.79 2.62
CA SER A 271 -18.76 3.88 3.48
C SER A 271 -19.07 3.67 4.97
N ASN A 272 -20.29 3.99 5.41
CA ASN A 272 -20.77 3.85 6.78
C ASN A 272 -21.56 2.57 7.06
N ASP A 273 -21.67 1.63 6.11
CA ASP A 273 -22.37 0.37 6.33
C ASP A 273 -21.53 -0.60 7.18
N ILE A 274 -21.92 -0.76 8.44
CA ILE A 274 -21.24 -1.63 9.42
C ILE A 274 -21.57 -3.12 9.25
N GLY A 275 -22.33 -3.52 8.24
CA GLY A 275 -22.70 -4.91 7.99
C GLY A 275 -21.67 -5.74 7.22
N TYR A 276 -20.62 -5.10 6.68
CA TYR A 276 -19.59 -5.73 5.85
C TYR A 276 -18.25 -5.82 6.58
N GLY A 277 -17.46 -6.86 6.32
CA GLY A 277 -16.15 -7.02 6.96
C GLY A 277 -15.44 -8.33 6.64
N ILE A 278 -14.16 -8.40 6.98
CA ILE A 278 -13.39 -9.65 7.02
C ILE A 278 -13.89 -10.57 8.15
N GLN A 279 -13.59 -11.86 8.06
CA GLN A 279 -13.93 -12.84 9.10
C GLN A 279 -12.76 -12.98 10.09
N THR A 280 -13.03 -13.16 11.39
CA THR A 280 -11.99 -13.28 12.43
C THR A 280 -12.26 -14.48 13.33
N ILE A 281 -11.20 -15.06 13.90
CA ILE A 281 -11.33 -16.12 14.91
C ILE A 281 -11.59 -15.50 16.28
N GLY A 282 -12.56 -16.04 17.03
CA GLY A 282 -12.81 -15.68 18.43
C GLY A 282 -13.36 -14.27 18.64
N GLU A 283 -13.09 -13.68 19.82
CA GLU A 283 -13.55 -12.33 20.22
C GLU A 283 -12.83 -11.18 19.50
N GLU A 284 -12.02 -11.46 18.47
CA GLU A 284 -11.28 -10.47 17.68
C GLU A 284 -12.17 -9.72 16.67
N GLN A 285 -13.45 -10.07 16.60
CA GLN A 285 -14.44 -9.34 15.81
C GLN A 285 -14.41 -7.87 16.26
N ASN A 286 -14.07 -6.96 15.34
CA ASN A 286 -13.89 -5.51 15.56
C ASN A 286 -12.50 -5.04 16.07
N LYS A 287 -11.50 -5.92 16.19
CA LYS A 287 -10.15 -5.53 16.66
C LYS A 287 -9.11 -5.33 15.56
N ILE A 288 -9.31 -5.91 14.37
CA ILE A 288 -8.35 -5.81 13.25
C ILE A 288 -8.59 -4.50 12.49
N HIS A 289 -7.87 -3.45 12.85
CA HIS A 289 -8.05 -2.13 12.24
C HIS A 289 -6.78 -1.61 11.58
N SER A 290 -6.94 -0.84 10.50
CA SER A 290 -5.88 -0.05 9.87
C SER A 290 -6.37 1.36 9.58
N ASN A 291 -5.49 2.37 9.70
CA ASN A 291 -5.85 3.75 9.39
C ASN A 291 -5.44 4.10 7.95
N GLY A 292 -6.30 3.79 6.98
CA GLY A 292 -6.10 4.17 5.58
C GLY A 292 -5.14 3.26 4.82
N GLN A 293 -4.14 2.70 5.50
CA GLN A 293 -3.01 2.00 4.89
C GLN A 293 -2.78 0.67 5.60
N GLY A 294 -2.81 -0.41 4.83
CA GLY A 294 -2.59 -1.79 5.26
C GLY A 294 -2.31 -2.63 4.02
N SER A 295 -1.85 -3.85 4.19
CA SER A 295 -1.39 -4.64 3.05
C SER A 295 -1.65 -6.12 3.26
N ILE A 296 -1.87 -6.84 2.18
CA ILE A 296 -2.12 -8.28 2.22
C ILE A 296 -1.26 -8.98 1.18
N MET A 297 -0.80 -10.17 1.52
CA MET A 297 -0.13 -11.05 0.56
C MET A 297 -0.42 -12.51 0.88
N TYR A 298 -0.22 -13.38 -0.11
CA TYR A 298 -0.02 -14.80 0.15
C TYR A 298 1.47 -15.09 0.41
N ASN A 299 1.78 -15.65 1.58
CA ASN A 299 3.12 -16.11 1.93
C ASN A 299 3.34 -17.54 1.42
N ARG A 300 4.28 -17.74 0.50
CA ARG A 300 4.58 -19.06 -0.10
C ARG A 300 5.26 -20.01 0.87
N TYR A 301 6.09 -19.49 1.77
CA TYR A 301 6.80 -20.26 2.78
C TYR A 301 5.86 -20.83 3.84
N LEU A 302 5.02 -19.97 4.41
CA LEU A 302 4.05 -20.34 5.45
C LEU A 302 2.78 -20.98 4.85
N LYS A 303 2.55 -20.79 3.55
CA LYS A 303 1.32 -21.17 2.83
C LYS A 303 0.07 -20.57 3.48
N LYS A 304 0.15 -19.28 3.83
CA LYS A 304 -0.94 -18.51 4.47
C LYS A 304 -1.07 -17.15 3.83
N TYR A 305 -2.29 -16.63 3.82
CA TYR A 305 -2.51 -15.20 3.64
C TYR A 305 -2.04 -14.47 4.89
N MET A 306 -1.37 -13.35 4.70
CA MET A 306 -0.89 -12.46 5.75
C MET A 306 -1.48 -11.08 5.53
N LEU A 307 -2.25 -10.60 6.51
CA LEU A 307 -2.79 -9.24 6.54
C LEU A 307 -1.96 -8.41 7.50
N PHE A 308 -1.32 -7.35 7.01
CA PHE A 308 -0.52 -6.41 7.77
C PHE A 308 -1.34 -5.14 8.03
N THR A 309 -1.37 -4.72 9.29
CA THR A 309 -2.03 -3.47 9.69
C THR A 309 -1.08 -2.59 10.50
N CYS A 310 -1.30 -1.29 10.38
CA CYS A 310 -0.60 -0.29 11.18
C CYS A 310 -1.50 0.94 11.31
N MET A 311 -1.67 1.40 12.55
CA MET A 311 -2.31 2.68 12.83
C MET A 311 -1.25 3.76 13.08
N TYR A 312 -1.55 5.00 12.71
CA TYR A 312 -0.66 6.13 12.96
C TYR A 312 -0.22 6.20 14.42
N GLY A 313 1.07 6.11 14.68
CA GLY A 313 1.63 6.17 16.03
C GLY A 313 1.56 4.84 16.80
N HIS A 314 1.11 3.76 16.18
CA HIS A 314 1.03 2.43 16.77
C HIS A 314 2.03 1.46 16.15
N ALA A 315 2.17 0.31 16.81
CA ALA A 315 2.96 -0.81 16.31
C ALA A 315 2.39 -1.36 14.99
N THR A 316 3.27 -2.00 14.22
CA THR A 316 2.86 -2.82 13.07
C THR A 316 2.61 -4.24 13.51
N ASN A 317 1.50 -4.79 13.01
CA ASN A 317 1.05 -6.14 13.28
C ASN A 317 0.75 -6.90 12.00
N PHE A 318 0.67 -8.23 12.10
CA PHE A 318 0.09 -9.06 11.06
C PHE A 318 -0.83 -10.14 11.63
N TYR A 319 -1.69 -10.66 10.75
CA TYR A 319 -2.65 -11.73 11.02
C TYR A 319 -2.55 -12.76 9.90
N MET A 320 -2.89 -14.01 10.18
CA MET A 320 -2.82 -15.09 9.18
C MET A 320 -4.20 -15.66 8.87
N SER A 321 -4.37 -16.18 7.66
CA SER A 321 -5.55 -16.97 7.30
C SER A 321 -5.23 -18.00 6.21
N GLU A 322 -6.09 -19.01 6.09
CA GLU A 322 -6.08 -19.96 4.97
C GLU A 322 -6.70 -19.37 3.70
N THR A 323 -7.59 -18.39 3.85
CA THR A 323 -8.28 -17.74 2.71
C THR A 323 -7.98 -16.25 2.68
N PRO A 324 -8.18 -15.58 1.52
CA PRO A 324 -7.99 -14.13 1.41
C PRO A 324 -8.91 -13.31 2.32
N TYR A 325 -10.03 -13.86 2.80
CA TYR A 325 -11.07 -13.11 3.50
C TYR A 325 -11.28 -13.54 4.95
N GLY A 326 -10.51 -14.53 5.41
CA GLY A 326 -10.58 -15.04 6.78
C GLY A 326 -11.20 -16.45 6.89
N PRO A 327 -11.36 -16.95 8.12
CA PRO A 327 -11.16 -16.22 9.36
C PRO A 327 -9.69 -15.93 9.65
N TRP A 328 -9.40 -14.70 10.09
CA TRP A 328 -8.06 -14.25 10.47
C TRP A 328 -7.73 -14.65 11.92
N THR A 329 -6.49 -15.05 12.17
CA THR A 329 -5.97 -15.35 13.51
C THR A 329 -5.99 -14.13 14.42
N THR A 330 -5.62 -14.32 15.68
CA THR A 330 -5.21 -13.23 16.58
C THR A 330 -3.92 -12.53 16.09
N GLU A 331 -3.65 -11.36 16.66
CA GLU A 331 -2.52 -10.46 16.34
C GLU A 331 -1.15 -11.11 16.54
N TYR A 332 -0.29 -11.05 15.51
CA TYR A 332 1.16 -11.21 15.61
C TYR A 332 1.86 -9.85 15.55
N ARG A 333 2.67 -9.56 16.55
CA ARG A 333 3.36 -8.28 16.70
C ARG A 333 4.70 -8.25 15.97
N LEU A 334 4.98 -7.20 15.20
CA LEU A 334 6.17 -7.11 14.36
C LEU A 334 7.08 -5.92 14.70
N LEU A 335 6.51 -4.74 14.97
CA LEU A 335 7.27 -3.50 15.26
C LEU A 335 6.76 -2.78 16.51
N ASP A 336 6.72 -3.47 17.65
CA ASP A 336 6.12 -2.98 18.90
C ASP A 336 6.65 -1.62 19.37
N ASN A 337 7.94 -1.36 19.15
CA ASN A 337 8.62 -0.15 19.62
C ASN A 337 8.88 0.88 18.52
N THR A 338 8.33 0.69 17.32
CA THR A 338 8.48 1.63 16.21
C THR A 338 7.11 2.15 15.79
N PRO A 339 6.69 3.32 16.34
CA PRO A 339 5.49 4.00 15.87
C PRO A 339 5.60 4.25 14.36
N GLY A 340 4.65 3.69 13.62
CA GLY A 340 4.59 3.78 12.17
C GLY A 340 3.37 4.53 11.67
N TYR A 341 3.30 4.65 10.36
CA TYR A 341 2.12 5.05 9.63
C TYR A 341 2.09 4.27 8.32
N GLY A 342 1.06 3.43 8.18
CA GLY A 342 0.84 2.62 6.99
C GLY A 342 1.91 1.60 6.71
N ILE A 343 1.54 0.32 6.80
CA ILE A 343 2.44 -0.80 6.49
C ILE A 343 2.15 -1.34 5.10
N ASN A 344 3.18 -1.54 4.30
CA ASN A 344 3.08 -2.17 2.99
C ASN A 344 4.07 -3.32 2.89
N VAL A 345 3.63 -4.47 2.38
CA VAL A 345 4.51 -5.59 2.10
C VAL A 345 4.85 -5.60 0.60
N HIS A 346 6.04 -6.08 0.26
CA HIS A 346 6.59 -6.05 -1.09
C HIS A 346 6.90 -7.48 -1.59
N PRO A 347 5.89 -8.29 -1.95
CA PRO A 347 6.08 -9.71 -2.25
C PRO A 347 7.06 -9.97 -3.40
N ALA A 348 7.08 -9.12 -4.43
CA ALA A 348 7.96 -9.29 -5.57
C ALA A 348 9.45 -9.05 -5.26
N MET A 349 9.75 -8.41 -4.13
CA MET A 349 11.12 -8.29 -3.61
C MET A 349 11.51 -9.51 -2.77
N SER A 350 10.62 -10.48 -2.61
CA SER A 350 10.80 -11.70 -1.83
C SER A 350 10.64 -12.95 -2.70
N GLU A 351 11.68 -13.78 -2.77
CA GLU A 351 11.67 -14.95 -3.66
C GLU A 351 10.77 -16.08 -3.16
N ASP A 352 10.92 -16.52 -1.91
CA ASP A 352 10.16 -17.65 -1.35
C ASP A 352 9.29 -17.27 -0.15
N HIS A 353 9.31 -15.99 0.25
CA HIS A 353 8.58 -15.44 1.38
C HIS A 353 9.08 -15.91 2.77
N ARG A 354 10.28 -16.54 2.85
CA ARG A 354 11.04 -16.68 4.11
C ARG A 354 11.61 -15.36 4.60
N VAL A 355 11.96 -14.49 3.66
CA VAL A 355 12.40 -13.12 3.93
C VAL A 355 11.36 -12.17 3.34
N LEU A 356 10.67 -11.39 4.16
CA LEU A 356 9.74 -10.36 3.68
C LEU A 356 10.39 -9.00 3.74
N TYR A 357 10.06 -8.16 2.77
CA TYR A 357 10.37 -6.74 2.79
C TYR A 357 9.09 -5.98 3.06
N VAL A 358 9.10 -5.15 4.09
CA VAL A 358 7.97 -4.31 4.48
C VAL A 358 8.41 -2.86 4.61
N SER A 359 7.53 -1.93 4.28
CA SER A 359 7.77 -0.50 4.44
C SER A 359 6.74 0.15 5.34
N SER A 360 7.18 1.11 6.14
CA SER A 360 6.30 1.96 6.93
C SER A 360 6.70 3.42 6.81
N GLY A 361 5.71 4.29 6.69
CA GLY A 361 5.87 5.73 6.83
C GLY A 361 6.26 6.12 8.26
N THR A 362 6.92 7.26 8.40
CA THR A 362 7.19 7.93 9.68
C THR A 362 6.55 9.31 9.71
N MET A 363 6.51 9.94 10.89
CA MET A 363 6.00 11.31 11.07
C MET A 363 6.79 12.38 10.28
N GLN A 364 7.91 12.02 9.64
CA GLN A 364 8.75 12.92 8.85
C GLN A 364 8.53 12.76 7.33
N ASN A 365 7.44 12.10 6.90
CA ASN A 365 7.14 11.80 5.49
C ASN A 365 8.24 10.98 4.80
N VAL A 366 8.91 10.13 5.58
CA VAL A 366 9.92 9.19 5.10
C VAL A 366 9.32 7.80 5.20
N ILE A 367 9.42 7.01 4.13
CA ILE A 367 9.08 5.60 4.15
C ILE A 367 10.36 4.81 4.39
N SER A 368 10.40 4.05 5.49
CA SER A 368 11.53 3.18 5.84
C SER A 368 11.23 1.73 5.49
N MET A 369 12.21 1.05 4.89
CA MET A 369 12.20 -0.38 4.60
C MET A 369 12.76 -1.21 5.76
N TRP A 370 12.14 -2.35 5.97
CA TRP A 370 12.52 -3.37 6.95
C TRP A 370 12.56 -4.74 6.27
N LYS A 371 13.53 -5.55 6.69
CA LYS A 371 13.67 -6.95 6.32
C LYS A 371 13.17 -7.81 7.49
N VAL A 372 12.16 -8.64 7.26
CA VAL A 372 11.68 -9.66 8.20
C VAL A 372 12.22 -11.01 7.74
N GLU A 373 12.86 -11.77 8.60
CA GLU A 373 13.38 -13.09 8.28
C GLU A 373 12.75 -14.14 9.19
N PHE A 374 12.15 -15.18 8.60
CA PHE A 374 11.63 -16.34 9.30
C PHE A 374 12.62 -17.50 9.23
N GLY A 375 12.97 -18.04 10.39
CA GLY A 375 13.87 -19.18 10.59
C GLY A 375 13.23 -20.34 11.33
N TYR A 376 11.90 -20.45 11.23
CA TYR A 376 11.12 -21.54 11.81
C TYR A 376 11.28 -22.84 11.04
#